data_AF-A0A2D9I0S8-F1
#
_entry.id   AF-A0A2D9I0S8-F1
#
_cell.length_a   1.000
_cell.length_b   1.000
_cell.length_c   1.000
_cell.angle_alpha   90.00
_cell.angle_beta   90.00
_cell.angle_gamma   90.00
#
_symmetry.space_group_name_H-M   'P 1'
#
loop_
_entity.id
_entity.type
_entity.pdbx_description
1 polymer ?
#
loop_
_entity_poly.entity_id
_entity_poly.type
_entity_poly.pdbx_seq_one_letter_code
_entity_poly.pdbx_strand_id
1 'polypeptide(L)'
;MPNQSDDTFYPDLPYFEEFGAFTDETLFRSVPEDWHVIIADIRNSTRAVAEGRYKHVNIVGTACITASLNAVRKAAGETTEIPYSFGGDGATLLVPDILLSCVRKALMASALMAQREFGFDLRIGSVSVKEIRAQGRDVTVSKLRLSPGNELALFGGGGIFLADSLIKSDDLGENGYLFVSDGDEGEADMTGLSCRWEPLKSRNGQVLSLMLYATSESGAQRRKIYDRVLAKISEILGGDLKSASPVTADTMRFKWIPQGLRMEAQLTRGAQSFARRLMFLLYQSFIQYILERCNLAVGDYNAPTYREEVRANSDYRRFDDVLRFVLDCSQTQIQAIEDLLTKERQAGAIAYGLHKSDTALMTCLVFNLEQSEHLHFIDGGDGGFTKASVQFKQQLKAG
;
A
#
# COMPACT_ATOMS: atom_id res chain seq x y z
N MET A 1 34.90 8.24 0.86
CA MET A 1 34.69 6.90 0.28
C MET A 1 33.33 6.96 -0.37
N PRO A 2 33.17 6.79 -1.69
CA PRO A 2 31.85 6.74 -2.30
C PRO A 2 31.16 5.48 -1.77
N ASN A 3 29.95 5.64 -1.21
CA ASN A 3 29.12 4.58 -0.66
C ASN A 3 29.07 3.38 -1.63
N GLN A 4 29.54 2.23 -1.16
CA GLN A 4 29.26 0.95 -1.81
C GLN A 4 27.76 0.69 -1.67
N SER A 5 27.16 0.14 -2.74
CA SER A 5 25.79 -0.34 -2.78
C SER A 5 25.52 -1.27 -1.61
N ASP A 6 24.87 -0.75 -0.58
CA ASP A 6 24.56 -1.46 0.66
C ASP A 6 23.12 -1.98 0.57
N ASP A 7 22.99 -3.25 0.21
CA ASP A 7 21.72 -3.98 0.21
C ASP A 7 21.24 -4.31 1.63
N THR A 8 22.03 -4.03 2.67
CA THR A 8 21.65 -4.22 4.08
C THR A 8 21.10 -2.96 4.74
N PHE A 9 21.19 -1.79 4.09
CA PHE A 9 20.72 -0.50 4.63
C PHE A 9 19.29 -0.58 5.21
N TYR A 10 18.33 -1.11 4.45
CA TYR A 10 16.94 -1.19 4.90
C TYR A 10 16.70 -2.34 5.90
N PRO A 11 17.18 -3.60 5.66
CA PRO A 11 17.14 -4.67 6.65
C PRO A 11 17.58 -4.24 8.05
N ASP A 12 18.69 -3.50 8.16
CA ASP A 12 19.31 -3.10 9.43
C ASP A 12 18.63 -1.92 10.15
N LEU A 13 17.59 -1.31 9.56
CA LEU A 13 16.89 -0.21 10.19
C LEU A 13 16.13 -0.66 11.46
N PRO A 14 16.19 0.14 12.55
CA PRO A 14 15.33 -0.11 13.70
C PRO A 14 13.87 0.08 13.31
N TYR A 15 13.00 -0.68 13.96
CA TYR A 15 11.56 -0.52 13.86
C TYR A 15 10.99 0.08 15.15
N PHE A 16 9.77 0.59 15.06
CA PHE A 16 8.94 0.95 16.20
C PHE A 16 7.54 0.35 16.04
N GLU A 17 6.77 0.24 17.13
CA GLU A 17 5.45 -0.42 17.12
C GLU A 17 4.28 0.58 17.24
N GLU A 18 4.52 1.72 17.88
CA GLU A 18 3.50 2.74 18.07
C GLU A 18 3.41 3.64 16.85
N PHE A 19 2.32 3.52 16.09
CA PHE A 19 2.11 4.28 14.85
C PHE A 19 2.39 5.77 15.03
N GLY A 20 1.89 6.38 16.10
CA GLY A 20 2.06 7.82 16.36
C GLY A 20 3.50 8.31 16.51
N ALA A 21 4.48 7.41 16.68
CA ALA A 21 5.88 7.77 16.73
C ALA A 21 6.44 8.20 15.35
N PHE A 22 5.71 8.05 14.25
CA PHE A 22 6.18 8.48 12.91
C PHE A 22 6.49 9.99 12.82
N THR A 23 6.03 10.79 13.77
CA THR A 23 6.33 12.22 13.84
C THR A 23 7.68 12.54 14.48
N ASP A 24 8.39 11.53 15.01
CA ASP A 24 9.76 11.68 15.49
C ASP A 24 10.76 11.50 14.34
N GLU A 25 11.41 12.59 13.94
CA GLU A 25 12.42 12.59 12.88
C GLU A 25 13.64 11.72 13.21
N THR A 26 13.95 11.51 14.50
CA THR A 26 15.10 10.71 14.91
C THR A 26 14.93 9.22 14.60
N LEU A 27 13.70 8.78 14.29
CA LEU A 27 13.39 7.42 13.84
C LEU A 27 13.59 7.24 12.34
N PHE A 28 13.65 8.33 11.56
CA PHE A 28 13.84 8.28 10.12
C PHE A 28 15.34 8.30 9.77
N ARG A 29 15.69 7.61 8.68
CA ARG A 29 17.03 7.61 8.11
C ARG A 29 16.99 8.03 6.66
N SER A 30 17.89 8.92 6.26
CA SER A 30 18.07 9.33 4.87
C SER A 30 18.55 8.15 4.03
N VAL A 31 17.89 7.92 2.91
CA VAL A 31 18.16 6.81 1.99
C VAL A 31 19.47 7.05 1.24
N PRO A 32 20.30 6.05 0.93
CA PRO A 32 21.53 6.28 0.17
C PRO A 32 21.28 6.92 -1.22
N GLU A 33 22.24 7.70 -1.73
CA GLU A 33 22.09 8.45 -3.00
C GLU A 33 21.97 7.56 -4.24
N ASP A 34 22.52 6.35 -4.17
CA ASP A 34 22.51 5.31 -5.19
C ASP A 34 21.23 4.46 -5.16
N TRP A 35 20.18 4.95 -4.50
CA TRP A 35 18.86 4.34 -4.53
C TRP A 35 17.94 5.12 -5.45
N HIS A 36 16.84 4.47 -5.82
CA HIS A 36 15.81 5.02 -6.69
C HIS A 36 14.46 4.95 -6.02
N VAL A 37 13.67 6.01 -6.18
CA VAL A 37 12.23 5.98 -5.93
C VAL A 37 11.55 5.47 -7.19
N ILE A 38 10.77 4.40 -7.08
CA ILE A 38 9.95 3.87 -8.17
C ILE A 38 8.49 4.06 -7.82
N ILE A 39 7.71 4.58 -8.76
CA ILE A 39 6.26 4.75 -8.64
C ILE A 39 5.58 4.00 -9.77
N ALA A 40 4.66 3.12 -9.40
CA ALA A 40 3.81 2.38 -10.32
C ALA A 40 2.35 2.73 -9.99
N ASP A 41 1.59 3.32 -10.92
CA ASP A 41 0.16 3.59 -10.73
C ASP A 41 -0.67 3.30 -11.99
N ILE A 42 -1.96 3.04 -11.79
CA ILE A 42 -2.90 2.83 -12.90
C ILE A 42 -3.29 4.17 -13.48
N ARG A 43 -3.01 4.38 -14.78
CA ARG A 43 -3.49 5.56 -15.50
C ARG A 43 -5.03 5.56 -15.51
N ASN A 44 -5.61 6.73 -15.21
CA ASN A 44 -7.07 6.91 -15.14
C ASN A 44 -7.79 5.96 -14.15
N SER A 45 -7.13 5.56 -13.05
CA SER A 45 -7.73 4.75 -11.97
C SER A 45 -9.08 5.29 -11.48
N THR A 46 -9.24 6.62 -11.40
CA THR A 46 -10.50 7.27 -11.00
C THR A 46 -11.68 6.89 -11.89
N ARG A 47 -11.45 6.71 -13.20
CA ARG A 47 -12.48 6.26 -14.15
C ARG A 47 -12.81 4.79 -13.92
N ALA A 48 -11.79 3.93 -13.80
CA ALA A 48 -12.00 2.51 -13.52
C ALA A 48 -12.81 2.28 -12.24
N VAL A 49 -12.52 3.06 -11.20
CA VAL A 49 -13.27 3.07 -9.95
C VAL A 49 -14.72 3.53 -10.17
N ALA A 50 -14.96 4.58 -10.96
CA ALA A 50 -16.31 5.03 -11.29
C ALA A 50 -17.12 3.97 -12.07
N GLU A 51 -16.44 3.08 -12.80
CA GLU A 51 -17.02 1.92 -13.50
C GLU A 51 -17.19 0.69 -12.57
N GLY A 52 -16.98 0.83 -11.25
CA GLY A 52 -17.12 -0.26 -10.28
C GLY A 52 -15.95 -1.27 -10.27
N ARG A 53 -14.83 -0.95 -10.93
CA ARG A 53 -13.66 -1.84 -11.05
C ARG A 53 -12.62 -1.66 -9.94
N TYR A 54 -13.00 -1.06 -8.81
CA TYR A 54 -12.08 -0.75 -7.70
C TYR A 54 -11.34 -1.98 -7.12
N LYS A 55 -11.96 -3.17 -7.12
CA LYS A 55 -11.26 -4.40 -6.68
C LYS A 55 -10.11 -4.78 -7.63
N HIS A 56 -10.31 -4.56 -8.93
CA HIS A 56 -9.28 -4.81 -9.94
C HIS A 56 -8.14 -3.78 -9.80
N VAL A 57 -8.47 -2.53 -9.46
CA VAL A 57 -7.49 -1.47 -9.19
C VAL A 57 -6.58 -1.86 -8.01
N ASN A 58 -7.17 -2.27 -6.89
CA ASN A 58 -6.41 -2.60 -5.67
C ASN A 58 -5.51 -3.84 -5.83
N ILE A 59 -6.02 -4.88 -6.50
CA ILE A 59 -5.24 -6.09 -6.71
C ILE A 59 -4.06 -5.85 -7.65
N VAL A 60 -4.20 -4.96 -8.65
CA VAL A 60 -3.10 -4.58 -9.54
C VAL A 60 -2.06 -3.71 -8.82
N GLY A 61 -2.49 -2.81 -7.93
CA GLY A 61 -1.55 -2.07 -7.07
C GLY A 61 -0.71 -3.00 -6.20
N THR A 62 -1.35 -4.00 -5.56
CA THR A 62 -0.65 -5.01 -4.77
C THR A 62 0.24 -5.90 -5.63
N ALA A 63 -0.20 -6.27 -6.84
CA ALA A 63 0.56 -7.08 -7.78
C ALA A 63 1.92 -6.44 -8.13
N CYS A 64 1.99 -5.10 -8.23
CA CYS A 64 3.25 -4.38 -8.44
C CYS A 64 4.25 -4.60 -7.29
N ILE A 65 3.75 -4.58 -6.05
CA ILE A 65 4.56 -4.87 -4.85
C ILE A 65 5.00 -6.33 -4.87
N THR A 66 4.07 -7.27 -5.05
CA THR A 66 4.36 -8.72 -5.08
C THR A 66 5.45 -9.07 -6.09
N ALA A 67 5.31 -8.62 -7.33
CA ALA A 67 6.27 -8.91 -8.39
C ALA A 67 7.66 -8.33 -8.09
N SER A 68 7.71 -7.12 -7.52
CA SER A 68 8.98 -6.47 -7.15
C SER A 68 9.70 -7.24 -6.04
N LEU A 69 8.99 -7.64 -4.99
CA LEU A 69 9.56 -8.40 -3.87
C LEU A 69 10.04 -9.78 -4.30
N ASN A 70 9.26 -10.48 -5.13
CA ASN A 70 9.67 -11.78 -5.67
C ASN A 70 10.92 -11.65 -6.56
N ALA A 71 11.02 -10.58 -7.35
CA ALA A 71 12.21 -10.30 -8.17
C ALA A 71 13.45 -10.00 -7.33
N VAL A 72 13.32 -9.23 -6.25
CA VAL A 72 14.40 -8.97 -5.29
C VAL A 72 14.86 -10.25 -4.63
N ARG A 73 13.95 -11.06 -4.08
CA ARG A 73 14.29 -12.33 -3.43
C ARG A 73 15.00 -13.30 -4.38
N LYS A 74 14.56 -13.36 -5.64
CA LYS A 74 15.21 -14.18 -6.67
C LYS A 74 16.61 -13.67 -7.03
N ALA A 75 16.83 -12.36 -7.02
CA ALA A 75 18.10 -11.76 -7.43
C ALA A 75 19.14 -11.72 -6.30
N ALA A 76 18.71 -11.48 -5.06
CA ALA A 76 19.58 -11.18 -3.92
C ALA A 76 19.33 -12.07 -2.68
N GLY A 77 18.48 -13.09 -2.78
CA GLY A 77 18.18 -14.02 -1.69
C GLY A 77 17.02 -13.58 -0.79
N GLU A 78 16.53 -14.50 0.04
CA GLU A 78 15.28 -14.34 0.79
C GLU A 78 15.35 -13.27 1.89
N THR A 79 16.54 -12.96 2.40
CA THR A 79 16.75 -11.97 3.48
C THR A 79 16.85 -10.53 2.98
N THR A 80 16.87 -10.31 1.66
CA THR A 80 16.98 -8.97 1.09
C THR A 80 15.60 -8.31 1.07
N GLU A 81 15.50 -7.14 1.70
CA GLU A 81 14.27 -6.37 1.81
C GLU A 81 14.39 -5.02 1.10
N ILE A 82 13.31 -4.61 0.43
CA ILE A 82 13.14 -3.25 -0.08
C ILE A 82 11.90 -2.61 0.55
N PRO A 83 11.92 -1.31 0.90
CA PRO A 83 10.75 -0.64 1.44
C PRO A 83 9.71 -0.36 0.35
N TYR A 84 8.43 -0.45 0.72
CA TYR A 84 7.31 -0.18 -0.18
C TYR A 84 6.09 0.45 0.53
N SER A 85 5.23 1.11 -0.24
CA SER A 85 3.91 1.61 0.19
C SER A 85 2.86 1.32 -0.89
N PHE A 86 1.66 0.88 -0.48
CA PHE A 86 0.51 0.60 -1.35
C PHE A 86 -0.45 1.80 -1.50
N GLY A 87 -0.52 2.43 -2.67
CA GLY A 87 -1.31 3.65 -2.86
C GLY A 87 -2.84 3.48 -2.97
N GLY A 88 -3.35 2.25 -3.03
CA GLY A 88 -4.72 1.94 -3.46
C GLY A 88 -4.75 1.51 -4.93
N ASP A 89 -4.29 2.37 -5.83
CA ASP A 89 -4.24 2.15 -7.28
C ASP A 89 -2.82 1.90 -7.82
N GLY A 90 -1.87 1.66 -6.93
CA GLY A 90 -0.46 1.60 -7.27
C GLY A 90 0.45 1.27 -6.09
N ALA A 91 1.74 1.43 -6.31
CA ALA A 91 2.80 1.15 -5.36
C ALA A 91 3.92 2.19 -5.47
N THR A 92 4.55 2.48 -4.34
CA THR A 92 5.83 3.19 -4.24
C THR A 92 6.87 2.24 -3.67
N LEU A 93 8.07 2.21 -4.25
CA LEU A 93 9.18 1.34 -3.85
C LEU A 93 10.46 2.17 -3.74
N LEU A 94 11.34 1.85 -2.80
CA LEU A 94 12.74 2.29 -2.89
C LEU A 94 13.62 1.09 -3.22
N VAL A 95 14.49 1.26 -4.20
CA VAL A 95 15.30 0.15 -4.72
C VAL A 95 16.75 0.63 -4.88
N PRO A 96 17.75 -0.09 -4.33
CA PRO A 96 19.15 0.22 -4.61
C PRO A 96 19.45 0.00 -6.10
N ASP A 97 20.34 0.80 -6.68
CA ASP A 97 20.66 0.77 -8.12
C ASP A 97 20.99 -0.64 -8.63
N ILE A 98 21.68 -1.45 -7.82
CA ILE A 98 22.04 -2.85 -8.13
C ILE A 98 20.81 -3.76 -8.38
N LEU A 99 19.67 -3.46 -7.76
CA LEU A 99 18.41 -4.21 -7.91
C LEU A 99 17.42 -3.54 -8.88
N LEU A 100 17.72 -2.33 -9.37
CA LEU A 100 16.82 -1.58 -10.25
C LEU A 100 16.44 -2.38 -11.51
N SER A 101 17.41 -3.08 -12.10
CA SER A 101 17.22 -3.81 -13.35
C SER A 101 16.23 -4.98 -13.22
N CYS A 102 16.27 -5.75 -12.14
CA CYS A 102 15.36 -6.87 -11.92
C CYS A 102 13.96 -6.39 -11.52
N VAL A 103 13.87 -5.35 -10.69
CA VAL A 103 12.59 -4.74 -10.31
C VAL A 103 11.91 -4.08 -11.51
N ARG A 104 12.66 -3.37 -12.38
CA ARG A 104 12.13 -2.83 -13.64
C ARG A 104 11.47 -3.92 -14.47
N LYS A 105 12.18 -5.03 -14.72
CA LYS A 105 11.64 -6.15 -15.51
C LYS A 105 10.34 -6.69 -14.90
N ALA A 106 10.31 -6.90 -13.59
CA ALA A 106 9.14 -7.43 -12.89
C ALA A 106 7.92 -6.49 -12.94
N LEU A 107 8.14 -5.18 -12.78
CA LEU A 107 7.09 -4.17 -12.90
C LEU A 107 6.57 -4.05 -14.33
N MET A 108 7.45 -4.07 -15.33
CA MET A 108 7.03 -4.03 -16.73
C MET A 108 6.27 -5.30 -17.14
N ALA A 109 6.67 -6.48 -16.65
CA ALA A 109 5.88 -7.71 -16.81
C ALA A 109 4.50 -7.60 -16.14
N SER A 110 4.42 -6.91 -14.99
CA SER A 110 3.16 -6.64 -14.29
C SER A 110 2.27 -5.67 -15.08
N ALA A 111 2.84 -4.68 -15.76
CA ALA A 111 2.11 -3.80 -16.67
C ALA A 111 1.50 -4.56 -17.86
N LEU A 112 2.29 -5.42 -18.51
CA LEU A 112 1.78 -6.27 -19.59
C LEU A 112 0.66 -7.21 -19.11
N MET A 113 0.80 -7.76 -17.90
CA MET A 113 -0.24 -8.59 -17.28
C MET A 113 -1.51 -7.79 -17.00
N ALA A 114 -1.40 -6.61 -16.36
CA ALA A 114 -2.54 -5.76 -16.02
C ALA A 114 -3.30 -5.31 -17.27
N GLN A 115 -2.57 -4.98 -18.34
CA GLN A 115 -3.15 -4.61 -19.63
C GLN A 115 -3.86 -5.81 -20.27
N ARG A 116 -3.24 -6.99 -20.29
CA ARG A 116 -3.83 -8.20 -20.89
C ARG A 116 -5.06 -8.70 -20.15
N GLU A 117 -5.03 -8.75 -18.82
CA GLU A 117 -6.09 -9.36 -18.01
C GLU A 117 -7.25 -8.40 -17.72
N PHE A 118 -6.97 -7.10 -17.58
CA PHE A 118 -7.93 -6.11 -17.10
C PHE A 118 -8.04 -4.84 -17.95
N GLY A 119 -7.19 -4.69 -18.98
CA GLY A 119 -7.16 -3.50 -19.82
C GLY A 119 -6.69 -2.26 -19.06
N PHE A 120 -5.84 -2.43 -18.04
CA PHE A 120 -5.24 -1.33 -17.30
C PHE A 120 -3.86 -0.99 -17.82
N ASP A 121 -3.68 0.28 -18.11
CA ASP A 121 -2.39 0.86 -18.48
C ASP A 121 -1.68 1.33 -17.20
N LEU A 122 -0.50 0.75 -16.93
CA LEU A 122 0.33 1.15 -15.79
C LEU A 122 1.35 2.19 -16.23
N ARG A 123 1.40 3.30 -15.50
CA ARG A 123 2.52 4.23 -15.53
C ARG A 123 3.51 3.78 -14.48
N ILE A 124 4.71 3.44 -14.91
CA ILE A 124 5.81 3.07 -14.03
C ILE A 124 6.98 4.00 -14.35
N GLY A 125 7.51 4.67 -13.34
CA GLY A 125 8.67 5.53 -13.49
C GLY A 125 9.61 5.46 -12.30
N SER A 126 10.80 5.99 -12.48
CA SER A 126 11.86 6.00 -11.49
C SER A 126 12.60 7.32 -11.47
N VAL A 127 12.92 7.80 -10.27
CA VAL A 127 13.74 8.99 -10.04
C VAL A 127 14.81 8.63 -9.02
N SER A 128 16.08 8.98 -9.29
CA SER A 128 17.18 8.71 -8.36
C SER A 128 17.09 9.59 -7.11
N VAL A 129 17.48 9.05 -5.96
CA VAL A 129 17.54 9.80 -4.69
C VAL A 129 18.50 10.99 -4.81
N LYS A 130 19.62 10.80 -5.52
CA LYS A 130 20.57 11.87 -5.86
C LYS A 130 19.91 13.07 -6.54
N GLU A 131 19.03 12.82 -7.51
CA GLU A 131 18.33 13.88 -8.24
C GLU A 131 17.26 14.57 -7.38
N ILE A 132 16.52 13.80 -6.58
CA ILE A 132 15.57 14.35 -5.60
C ILE A 132 16.27 15.33 -4.65
N ARG A 133 17.48 14.98 -4.20
CA ARG A 133 18.34 15.85 -3.38
C ARG A 133 18.85 17.08 -4.11
N ALA A 134 19.21 16.95 -5.38
CA ALA A 134 19.60 18.10 -6.19
C ALA A 134 18.46 19.13 -6.34
N GLN A 135 17.21 18.69 -6.21
CA GLN A 135 16.01 19.54 -6.20
C GLN A 135 15.58 20.00 -4.78
N GLY A 136 16.43 19.82 -3.76
CA GLY A 136 16.23 20.35 -2.41
C GLY A 136 15.25 19.57 -1.54
N ARG A 137 14.90 18.33 -1.90
CA ARG A 137 14.11 17.40 -1.08
C ARG A 137 14.96 16.21 -0.63
N ASP A 138 14.52 15.49 0.39
CA ASP A 138 15.17 14.25 0.80
C ASP A 138 14.20 13.07 0.72
N VAL A 139 14.73 11.86 0.68
CA VAL A 139 13.96 10.64 0.88
C VAL A 139 14.46 10.00 2.17
N THR A 140 13.58 9.94 3.16
CA THR A 140 13.87 9.28 4.44
C THR A 140 12.91 8.12 4.64
N VAL A 141 13.38 7.05 5.27
CA VAL A 141 12.57 5.85 5.54
C VAL A 141 12.71 5.43 7.00
N SER A 142 11.67 4.81 7.55
CA SER A 142 11.65 4.12 8.84
C SER A 142 10.81 2.83 8.73
N LYS A 143 10.92 1.93 9.73
CA LYS A 143 10.12 0.71 9.84
C LYS A 143 9.08 0.82 10.95
N LEU A 144 7.83 0.52 10.64
CA LEU A 144 6.77 0.26 11.62
C LEU A 144 6.53 -1.24 11.69
N ARG A 145 6.72 -1.85 12.87
CA ARG A 145 6.40 -3.26 13.10
C ARG A 145 4.93 -3.41 13.49
N LEU A 146 4.20 -4.20 12.72
CA LEU A 146 2.83 -4.60 13.04
C LEU A 146 2.81 -5.82 13.97
N SER A 147 3.65 -6.80 13.65
CA SER A 147 3.92 -8.02 14.42
C SER A 147 5.32 -8.52 14.06
N PRO A 148 5.90 -9.48 14.81
CA PRO A 148 7.21 -10.05 14.46
C PRO A 148 7.24 -10.56 13.01
N GLY A 149 8.23 -10.12 12.23
CA GLY A 149 8.38 -10.49 10.81
C GLY A 149 7.48 -9.72 9.83
N ASN A 150 6.69 -8.75 10.31
CA ASN A 150 5.78 -7.96 9.50
C ASN A 150 6.00 -6.47 9.75
N GLU A 151 6.91 -5.88 8.98
CA GLU A 151 7.23 -4.46 8.99
C GLU A 151 6.66 -3.73 7.76
N LEU A 152 6.19 -2.51 7.99
CA LEU A 152 5.80 -1.56 6.94
C LEU A 152 6.82 -0.44 6.86
N ALA A 153 7.17 -0.04 5.64
CA ALA A 153 7.96 1.15 5.41
C ALA A 153 7.10 2.41 5.63
N LEU A 154 7.68 3.38 6.32
CA LEU A 154 7.16 4.74 6.39
C LEU A 154 8.11 5.69 5.69
N PHE A 155 7.59 6.52 4.80
CA PHE A 155 8.39 7.45 4.01
C PHE A 155 8.20 8.89 4.46
N GLY A 156 9.28 9.66 4.41
CA GLY A 156 9.32 11.08 4.74
C GLY A 156 10.34 11.84 3.89
N GLY A 157 10.48 13.13 4.17
CA GLY A 157 11.45 14.02 3.51
C GLY A 157 10.90 14.80 2.31
N GLY A 158 9.68 14.49 1.85
CA GLY A 158 9.03 15.14 0.71
C GLY A 158 9.50 14.65 -0.66
N GLY A 159 10.49 13.75 -0.70
CA GLY A 159 11.06 13.22 -1.93
C GLY A 159 10.14 12.27 -2.68
N ILE A 160 9.28 11.51 -1.98
CA ILE A 160 8.28 10.64 -2.63
C ILE A 160 7.27 11.50 -3.38
N PHE A 161 6.76 12.55 -2.73
CA PHE A 161 5.83 13.49 -3.35
C PHE A 161 6.43 14.20 -4.58
N LEU A 162 7.73 14.57 -4.50
CA LEU A 162 8.46 15.14 -5.64
C LEU A 162 8.59 14.13 -6.79
N ALA A 163 9.02 12.89 -6.50
CA ALA A 163 9.14 11.84 -7.51
C ALA A 163 7.80 11.55 -8.20
N ASP A 164 6.69 11.51 -7.45
CA ASP A 164 5.33 11.37 -8.00
C ASP A 164 5.02 12.50 -8.98
N SER A 165 5.34 13.74 -8.60
CA SER A 165 5.10 14.90 -9.44
C SER A 165 5.95 14.89 -10.72
N LEU A 166 7.22 14.49 -10.63
CA LEU A 166 8.13 14.40 -11.78
C LEU A 166 7.69 13.31 -12.77
N ILE A 167 7.38 12.10 -12.28
CA ILE A 167 6.90 10.98 -13.10
C ILE A 167 5.57 11.32 -13.79
N LYS A 168 4.71 12.13 -13.15
CA LYS A 168 3.40 12.52 -13.68
C LYS A 168 3.41 13.80 -14.52
N SER A 169 4.54 14.50 -14.56
CA SER A 169 4.66 15.76 -15.31
C SER A 169 4.66 15.55 -16.83
N ASP A 170 5.02 14.34 -17.26
CA ASP A 170 5.17 13.99 -18.66
C ASP A 170 4.64 12.58 -18.90
N ASP A 171 3.49 12.50 -19.57
CA ASP A 171 2.88 11.22 -19.91
C ASP A 171 3.57 10.52 -21.09
N LEU A 172 4.38 11.24 -21.88
CA LEU A 172 5.10 10.73 -23.05
C LEU A 172 6.49 10.17 -22.69
N GLY A 173 7.03 10.53 -21.52
CA GLY A 173 8.31 10.02 -21.01
C GLY A 173 9.54 10.63 -21.68
N GLU A 174 9.40 11.80 -22.32
CA GLU A 174 10.50 12.59 -22.88
C GLU A 174 11.47 13.07 -21.78
N ASN A 175 10.98 13.24 -20.55
CA ASN A 175 11.82 13.55 -19.39
C ASN A 175 12.71 12.39 -18.91
N GLY A 176 12.53 11.18 -19.45
CA GLY A 176 13.36 10.01 -19.16
C GLY A 176 13.05 9.28 -17.85
N TYR A 177 12.03 9.68 -17.09
CA TYR A 177 11.68 8.99 -15.83
C TYR A 177 10.81 7.75 -16.05
N LEU A 178 10.08 7.65 -17.15
CA LEU A 178 9.20 6.52 -17.40
C LEU A 178 9.99 5.28 -17.85
N PHE A 179 9.63 4.13 -17.29
CA PHE A 179 10.11 2.87 -17.81
C PHE A 179 9.46 2.59 -19.16
N VAL A 180 10.30 2.27 -20.13
CA VAL A 180 9.88 1.81 -21.46
C VAL A 180 9.97 0.29 -21.49
N SER A 181 8.99 -0.33 -22.15
CA SER A 181 9.01 -1.77 -22.40
C SER A 181 10.05 -2.08 -23.48
N ASP A 182 10.88 -3.08 -23.20
CA ASP A 182 11.89 -3.57 -24.14
C ASP A 182 11.37 -4.81 -24.91
N GLY A 183 10.18 -5.32 -24.55
CA GLY A 183 9.49 -6.44 -25.21
C GLY A 183 9.91 -7.85 -24.74
N ASP A 184 10.85 -7.94 -23.79
CA ASP A 184 11.32 -9.18 -23.17
C ASP A 184 11.34 -9.08 -21.64
N GLU A 185 10.16 -8.84 -21.06
CA GLU A 185 9.97 -8.70 -19.61
C GLU A 185 9.72 -10.03 -18.89
N GLY A 186 9.41 -11.10 -19.64
CA GLY A 186 8.99 -12.39 -19.08
C GLY A 186 7.60 -12.35 -18.44
N GLU A 187 7.35 -13.27 -17.50
CA GLU A 187 6.10 -13.30 -16.73
C GLU A 187 6.32 -12.73 -15.33
N ALA A 188 5.36 -11.92 -14.86
CA ALA A 188 5.41 -11.41 -13.51
C ALA A 188 5.08 -12.50 -12.48
N ASP A 189 5.94 -12.63 -11.48
CA ASP A 189 5.80 -13.60 -10.41
C ASP A 189 4.84 -13.08 -9.33
N MET A 190 3.63 -13.63 -9.31
CA MET A 190 2.57 -13.29 -8.36
C MET A 190 2.48 -14.27 -7.18
N THR A 191 3.55 -15.03 -6.91
CA THR A 191 3.61 -15.92 -5.74
C THR A 191 3.34 -15.12 -4.46
N GLY A 192 2.41 -15.62 -3.65
CA GLY A 192 1.96 -14.98 -2.41
C GLY A 192 0.79 -14.00 -2.55
N LEU A 193 0.44 -13.54 -3.76
CA LEU A 193 -0.73 -12.68 -3.97
C LEU A 193 -2.04 -13.46 -3.77
N SER A 194 -2.91 -12.96 -2.89
CA SER A 194 -4.20 -13.58 -2.57
C SER A 194 -5.27 -12.54 -2.24
N CYS A 195 -6.54 -12.85 -2.52
CA CYS A 195 -7.67 -11.98 -2.17
C CYS A 195 -8.96 -12.79 -1.96
N ARG A 196 -9.03 -13.51 -0.84
CA ARG A 196 -10.13 -14.47 -0.59
C ARG A 196 -11.15 -14.04 0.46
N TRP A 197 -10.87 -12.97 1.21
CA TRP A 197 -11.80 -12.40 2.17
C TRP A 197 -12.89 -11.60 1.45
N GLU A 198 -14.11 -11.64 1.99
CA GLU A 198 -15.18 -10.76 1.52
C GLU A 198 -14.89 -9.30 1.91
N PRO A 199 -15.44 -8.31 1.18
CA PRO A 199 -15.41 -6.91 1.63
C PRO A 199 -15.87 -6.77 3.09
N LEU A 200 -15.06 -6.08 3.89
CA LEU A 200 -15.26 -5.88 5.31
C LEU A 200 -16.35 -4.84 5.51
N LYS A 201 -17.56 -5.27 5.88
CA LYS A 201 -18.67 -4.34 6.12
C LYS A 201 -18.40 -3.49 7.36
N SER A 202 -18.71 -2.19 7.29
CA SER A 202 -18.66 -1.31 8.45
C SER A 202 -19.54 -1.81 9.59
N ARG A 203 -19.12 -1.54 10.82
CA ARG A 203 -19.85 -1.84 12.05
C ARG A 203 -20.33 -0.60 12.77
N ASN A 204 -19.51 0.45 12.79
CA ASN A 204 -19.79 1.66 13.56
C ASN A 204 -20.61 2.68 12.76
N GLY A 205 -20.60 2.56 11.44
CA GLY A 205 -21.38 3.39 10.53
C GLY A 205 -20.85 3.23 9.12
N GLN A 206 -19.74 3.91 8.82
CA GLN A 206 -19.10 3.87 7.51
C GLN A 206 -17.59 3.76 7.64
N VAL A 207 -16.97 3.16 6.62
CA VAL A 207 -15.52 3.18 6.45
C VAL A 207 -15.11 4.53 5.85
N LEU A 208 -14.22 5.23 6.54
CA LEU A 208 -13.63 6.51 6.14
C LEU A 208 -12.22 6.27 5.60
N SER A 209 -12.03 6.52 4.30
CA SER A 209 -10.69 6.65 3.69
C SER A 209 -10.24 8.09 3.76
N LEU A 210 -9.14 8.36 4.45
CA LEU A 210 -8.60 9.70 4.69
C LEU A 210 -7.17 9.79 4.17
N MET A 211 -6.89 10.85 3.42
CA MET A 211 -5.54 11.30 3.04
C MET A 211 -5.29 12.69 3.61
N LEU A 212 -4.12 12.91 4.21
CA LEU A 212 -3.75 14.19 4.82
C LEU A 212 -2.29 14.52 4.58
N TYR A 213 -2.04 15.74 4.12
CA TYR A 213 -0.71 16.29 3.91
C TYR A 213 -0.57 17.62 4.65
N ALA A 214 0.50 17.77 5.44
CA ALA A 214 0.83 19.03 6.09
C ALA A 214 1.59 19.94 5.12
N THR A 215 1.05 21.15 4.87
CA THR A 215 1.49 22.04 3.77
C THR A 215 2.68 22.95 4.10
N SER A 216 3.21 22.90 5.34
CA SER A 216 4.36 23.72 5.70
C SER A 216 5.63 23.32 4.95
N GLU A 217 6.45 24.29 4.56
CA GLU A 217 7.78 24.04 3.97
C GLU A 217 8.77 23.47 5.00
N SER A 218 8.62 23.82 6.28
CA SER A 218 9.46 23.34 7.37
C SER A 218 9.05 21.93 7.82
N GLY A 219 9.98 20.97 7.75
CA GLY A 219 9.75 19.60 8.24
C GLY A 219 9.34 19.54 9.70
N ALA A 220 9.98 20.34 10.56
CA ALA A 220 9.64 20.42 11.99
C ALA A 220 8.21 20.92 12.23
N GLN A 221 7.75 21.87 11.42
CA GLN A 221 6.38 22.38 11.53
C GLN A 221 5.36 21.39 10.97
N ARG A 222 5.67 20.68 9.87
CA ARG A 222 4.84 19.58 9.36
C ARG A 222 4.61 18.51 10.43
N ARG A 223 5.66 18.08 11.14
CA ARG A 223 5.57 17.10 12.23
C ARG A 223 4.66 17.56 13.36
N LYS A 224 4.81 18.81 13.83
CA LYS A 224 3.89 19.40 14.82
C LYS A 224 2.43 19.44 14.36
N ILE A 225 2.18 19.63 13.06
CA ILE A 225 0.83 19.57 12.49
C ILE A 225 0.31 18.14 12.53
N TYR A 226 1.10 17.17 12.09
CA TYR A 226 0.75 15.75 12.15
C TYR A 226 0.47 15.29 13.59
N ASP A 227 1.35 15.62 14.55
CA ASP A 227 1.15 15.33 15.98
C ASP A 227 -0.18 15.86 16.50
N ARG A 228 -0.45 17.15 16.25
CA ARG A 228 -1.66 17.82 16.71
C ARG A 228 -2.91 17.18 16.11
N VAL A 229 -2.91 16.92 14.81
CA VAL A 229 -4.08 16.36 14.12
C VAL A 229 -4.29 14.91 14.54
N LEU A 230 -3.23 14.12 14.64
CA LEU A 230 -3.29 12.74 15.09
C LEU A 230 -3.84 12.62 16.51
N ALA A 231 -3.37 13.46 17.43
CA ALA A 231 -3.86 13.48 18.81
C ALA A 231 -5.38 13.76 18.86
N LYS A 232 -5.86 14.74 18.09
CA LYS A 232 -7.29 15.07 18.03
C LYS A 232 -8.12 13.98 17.35
N ILE A 233 -7.61 13.35 16.28
CA ILE A 233 -8.28 12.21 15.65
C ILE A 233 -8.39 11.05 16.64
N SER A 234 -7.31 10.75 17.37
CA SER A 234 -7.33 9.73 18.42
C SER A 234 -8.38 10.03 19.49
N GLU A 235 -8.45 11.28 19.96
CA GLU A 235 -9.48 11.73 20.92
C GLU A 235 -10.90 11.52 20.40
N ILE A 236 -11.19 11.91 19.14
CA ILE A 236 -12.49 11.68 18.50
C ILE A 236 -12.84 10.18 18.44
N LEU A 237 -11.84 9.32 18.27
CA LEU A 237 -11.99 7.87 18.19
C LEU A 237 -11.99 7.17 19.57
N GLY A 238 -11.97 7.92 20.68
CA GLY A 238 -12.02 7.36 22.03
C GLY A 238 -10.65 7.02 22.64
N GLY A 239 -9.58 7.59 22.11
CA GLY A 239 -8.22 7.51 22.67
C GLY A 239 -7.32 6.44 22.06
N ASP A 240 -7.87 5.51 21.27
CA ASP A 240 -7.09 4.47 20.58
C ASP A 240 -7.52 4.32 19.12
N LEU A 241 -6.59 4.59 18.20
CA LEU A 241 -6.80 4.41 16.75
C LEU A 241 -7.09 2.95 16.38
N LYS A 242 -6.62 1.97 17.16
CA LYS A 242 -6.86 0.54 16.90
C LYS A 242 -8.33 0.17 17.03
N SER A 243 -9.08 0.89 17.86
CA SER A 243 -10.53 0.69 18.02
C SER A 243 -11.33 0.97 16.76
N ALA A 244 -10.78 1.81 15.86
CA ALA A 244 -11.39 2.17 14.58
C ALA A 244 -10.89 1.31 13.41
N SER A 245 -10.16 0.22 13.67
CA SER A 245 -9.74 -0.70 12.61
C SER A 245 -10.96 -1.34 11.93
N PRO A 246 -11.06 -1.32 10.58
CA PRO A 246 -12.10 -2.04 9.86
C PRO A 246 -11.90 -3.56 9.89
N VAL A 247 -10.71 -4.03 10.33
CA VAL A 247 -10.34 -5.45 10.39
C VAL A 247 -10.58 -5.97 11.81
N THR A 248 -11.72 -6.64 12.00
CA THR A 248 -12.12 -7.25 13.26
C THR A 248 -12.60 -8.68 13.02
N ALA A 249 -12.66 -9.49 14.08
CA ALA A 249 -13.15 -10.87 13.99
C ALA A 249 -14.57 -10.95 13.37
N ASP A 250 -15.43 -9.95 13.61
CA ASP A 250 -16.80 -9.93 13.12
C ASP A 250 -16.93 -9.45 11.66
N THR A 251 -15.96 -8.65 11.18
CA THR A 251 -15.96 -8.14 9.79
C THR A 251 -15.30 -9.11 8.83
N MET A 252 -14.33 -9.90 9.29
CA MET A 252 -13.67 -10.93 8.50
C MET A 252 -14.62 -12.11 8.23
N ARG A 253 -15.20 -12.13 7.03
CA ARG A 253 -16.08 -13.22 6.59
C ARG A 253 -15.46 -13.93 5.40
N PHE A 254 -15.33 -15.25 5.52
CA PHE A 254 -14.96 -16.12 4.41
C PHE A 254 -16.23 -16.79 3.87
N LYS A 255 -16.54 -16.57 2.59
CA LYS A 255 -17.62 -17.27 1.89
C LYS A 255 -17.01 -18.15 0.80
N TRP A 256 -17.61 -19.32 0.60
CA TRP A 256 -17.29 -20.17 -0.53
C TRP A 256 -18.44 -20.12 -1.55
N ILE A 257 -18.21 -19.74 -2.81
CA ILE A 257 -16.95 -19.43 -3.50
C ILE A 257 -16.50 -17.97 -3.26
N PRO A 258 -15.21 -17.67 -3.00
CA PRO A 258 -14.74 -16.30 -2.77
C PRO A 258 -14.94 -15.39 -3.99
N GLN A 259 -15.40 -14.16 -3.78
CA GLN A 259 -15.63 -13.20 -4.87
C GLN A 259 -14.34 -12.84 -5.65
N GLY A 260 -13.18 -12.81 -4.97
CA GLY A 260 -11.89 -12.45 -5.57
C GLY A 260 -11.20 -13.57 -6.34
N LEU A 261 -11.71 -14.80 -6.28
CA LEU A 261 -11.00 -16.00 -6.76
C LEU A 261 -10.66 -15.96 -8.26
N ARG A 262 -11.57 -15.40 -9.07
CA ARG A 262 -11.34 -15.25 -10.51
C ARG A 262 -10.19 -14.27 -10.80
N MET A 263 -10.14 -13.13 -10.11
CA MET A 263 -9.06 -12.16 -10.27
C MET A 263 -7.72 -12.75 -9.80
N GLU A 264 -7.72 -13.44 -8.67
CA GLU A 264 -6.55 -14.18 -8.18
C GLU A 264 -6.06 -15.20 -9.23
N ALA A 265 -6.96 -15.96 -9.84
CA ALA A 265 -6.61 -16.91 -10.90
C ALA A 265 -6.03 -16.23 -12.15
N GLN A 266 -6.55 -15.07 -12.56
CA GLN A 266 -6.04 -14.32 -13.72
C GLN A 266 -4.61 -13.81 -13.51
N LEU A 267 -4.30 -13.32 -12.30
CA LEU A 267 -2.99 -12.78 -11.97
C LEU A 267 -1.96 -13.86 -11.64
N THR A 268 -2.37 -14.94 -10.97
CA THR A 268 -1.44 -15.95 -10.45
C THR A 268 -1.27 -17.17 -11.36
N ARG A 269 -1.91 -17.22 -12.53
CA ARG A 269 -1.80 -18.37 -13.45
C ARG A 269 -0.42 -18.51 -14.09
N GLY A 270 0.32 -17.42 -14.27
CA GLY A 270 1.51 -17.41 -15.14
C GLY A 270 1.22 -18.09 -16.48
N ALA A 271 2.13 -18.97 -16.90
CA ALA A 271 2.00 -19.78 -18.12
C ALA A 271 0.91 -20.87 -18.06
N GLN A 272 0.30 -21.13 -16.90
CA GLN A 272 -0.74 -22.15 -16.76
C GLN A 272 -2.06 -21.71 -17.41
N SER A 273 -2.88 -22.69 -17.78
CA SER A 273 -4.24 -22.40 -18.26
C SER A 273 -5.10 -21.83 -17.12
N PHE A 274 -5.90 -20.82 -17.45
CA PHE A 274 -6.79 -20.16 -16.49
C PHE A 274 -7.72 -21.15 -15.78
N ALA A 275 -8.29 -22.12 -16.51
CA ALA A 275 -9.18 -23.13 -15.93
C ALA A 275 -8.45 -24.03 -14.91
N ARG A 276 -7.22 -24.47 -15.19
CA ARG A 276 -6.44 -25.28 -14.26
C ARG A 276 -6.12 -24.51 -12.99
N ARG A 277 -5.68 -23.25 -13.12
CA ARG A 277 -5.40 -22.39 -11.97
C ARG A 277 -6.66 -22.13 -11.14
N LEU A 278 -7.78 -21.81 -11.79
CA LEU A 278 -9.06 -21.57 -11.12
C LEU A 278 -9.54 -22.81 -10.35
N MET A 279 -9.47 -24.00 -10.94
CA MET A 279 -9.86 -25.24 -10.26
C MET A 279 -8.99 -25.55 -9.04
N PHE A 280 -7.68 -25.30 -9.15
CA PHE A 280 -6.76 -25.43 -8.01
C PHE A 280 -7.13 -24.46 -6.88
N LEU A 281 -7.40 -23.20 -7.21
CA LEU A 281 -7.80 -22.19 -6.22
C LEU A 281 -9.19 -22.47 -5.62
N LEU A 282 -10.12 -23.05 -6.39
CA LEU A 282 -11.43 -23.50 -5.88
C LEU A 282 -11.26 -24.61 -4.85
N TYR A 283 -10.39 -25.58 -5.12
CA TYR A 283 -10.06 -26.65 -4.19
C TYR A 283 -9.40 -26.11 -2.92
N GLN A 284 -8.37 -25.26 -3.06
CA GLN A 284 -7.68 -24.66 -1.92
C GLN A 284 -8.61 -23.79 -1.06
N SER A 285 -9.44 -22.96 -1.69
CA SER A 285 -10.42 -22.12 -0.96
C SER A 285 -11.55 -22.93 -0.34
N PHE A 286 -11.91 -24.09 -0.89
CA PHE A 286 -12.86 -25.01 -0.26
C PHE A 286 -12.29 -25.60 1.03
N ILE A 287 -11.04 -26.05 1.01
CA ILE A 287 -10.35 -26.51 2.23
C ILE A 287 -10.30 -25.38 3.26
N GLN A 288 -9.85 -24.19 2.85
CA GLN A 288 -9.80 -23.02 3.74
C GLN A 288 -11.17 -22.71 4.35
N TYR A 289 -12.24 -22.77 3.56
CA TYR A 289 -13.61 -22.58 4.08
C TYR A 289 -13.97 -23.58 5.19
N ILE A 290 -13.65 -24.86 5.02
CA ILE A 290 -13.90 -25.88 6.05
C ILE A 290 -13.09 -25.59 7.31
N LEU A 291 -11.80 -25.23 7.16
CA LEU A 291 -10.93 -24.92 8.30
C LEU A 291 -11.42 -23.68 9.07
N GLU A 292 -11.80 -22.62 8.36
CA GLU A 292 -12.39 -21.41 8.93
C GLU A 292 -13.71 -21.68 9.64
N ARG A 293 -14.59 -22.49 9.01
CA ARG A 293 -15.92 -22.78 9.55
C ARG A 293 -15.87 -23.66 10.79
N CYS A 294 -14.91 -24.57 10.86
CA CYS A 294 -14.76 -25.54 11.95
C CYS A 294 -13.66 -25.15 12.96
N ASN A 295 -12.99 -24.01 12.78
CA ASN A 295 -11.86 -23.58 13.62
C ASN A 295 -10.74 -24.63 13.73
N LEU A 296 -10.38 -25.23 12.59
CA LEU A 296 -9.40 -26.31 12.52
C LEU A 296 -8.02 -25.79 12.09
N ALA A 297 -7.02 -26.64 12.29
CA ALA A 297 -5.66 -26.44 11.81
C ALA A 297 -5.24 -27.62 10.91
N VAL A 298 -4.54 -27.33 9.82
CA VAL A 298 -3.95 -28.31 8.88
C VAL A 298 -2.63 -27.76 8.34
N GLY A 299 -1.55 -28.53 8.48
CA GLY A 299 -0.21 -28.07 8.14
C GLY A 299 0.13 -26.80 8.93
N ASP A 300 0.65 -25.80 8.22
CA ASP A 300 1.03 -24.51 8.81
C ASP A 300 -0.15 -23.54 8.97
N TYR A 301 -1.36 -23.93 8.55
CA TYR A 301 -2.55 -23.09 8.64
C TYR A 301 -3.37 -23.44 9.89
N ASN A 302 -3.56 -22.46 10.77
CA ASN A 302 -4.47 -22.53 11.91
C ASN A 302 -5.51 -21.40 11.80
N ALA A 303 -6.78 -21.74 11.57
CA ALA A 303 -7.82 -20.73 11.29
C ALA A 303 -7.99 -19.67 12.42
N PRO A 304 -8.14 -20.06 13.71
CA PRO A 304 -8.14 -19.09 14.80
C PRO A 304 -6.91 -18.18 14.86
N THR A 305 -5.71 -18.75 14.79
CA THR A 305 -4.46 -17.98 14.85
C THR A 305 -4.35 -17.04 13.66
N TYR A 306 -4.60 -17.55 12.45
CA TYR A 306 -4.56 -16.78 11.21
C TYR A 306 -5.49 -15.56 11.23
N ARG A 307 -6.70 -15.67 11.81
CA ARG A 307 -7.58 -14.50 11.95
C ARG A 307 -7.01 -13.44 12.89
N GLU A 308 -6.36 -13.82 13.98
CA GLU A 308 -5.72 -12.85 14.87
C GLU A 308 -4.49 -12.22 14.21
N GLU A 309 -3.70 -13.00 13.48
CA GLU A 309 -2.58 -12.50 12.68
C GLU A 309 -3.03 -11.55 11.58
N VAL A 310 -4.13 -11.84 10.87
CA VAL A 310 -4.70 -10.94 9.85
C VAL A 310 -5.04 -9.59 10.48
N ARG A 311 -5.61 -9.57 11.69
CA ARG A 311 -5.94 -8.32 12.40
C ARG A 311 -4.68 -7.55 12.79
N ALA A 312 -3.64 -8.24 13.26
CA ALA A 312 -2.38 -7.63 13.63
C ALA A 312 -1.62 -7.08 12.41
N ASN A 313 -1.60 -7.82 11.31
CA ASN A 313 -0.80 -7.55 10.11
C ASN A 313 -1.56 -6.73 9.05
N SER A 314 -2.60 -6.01 9.47
CA SER A 314 -3.42 -5.18 8.58
C SER A 314 -2.94 -3.73 8.54
N ASP A 315 -2.73 -3.25 7.32
CA ASP A 315 -2.27 -1.90 7.03
C ASP A 315 -3.45 -0.97 6.74
N TYR A 316 -4.09 -0.48 7.80
CA TYR A 316 -5.16 0.53 7.74
C TYR A 316 -4.68 1.93 8.18
N ARG A 317 -3.39 2.07 8.50
CA ARG A 317 -2.73 3.30 8.96
C ARG A 317 -1.33 3.36 8.37
N ARG A 318 -1.05 4.36 7.53
CA ARG A 318 0.26 4.53 6.91
C ARG A 318 0.69 5.99 6.81
N PHE A 319 1.99 6.19 6.67
CA PHE A 319 2.61 7.47 6.35
C PHE A 319 3.61 7.32 5.19
N ASP A 320 3.32 7.96 4.05
CA ASP A 320 4.18 7.99 2.85
C ASP A 320 4.36 9.42 2.30
N ASP A 321 4.92 10.32 3.10
CA ASP A 321 4.76 11.79 3.03
C ASP A 321 3.31 12.28 3.24
N VAL A 322 2.33 11.43 2.94
CA VAL A 322 0.89 11.63 3.19
C VAL A 322 0.46 10.67 4.30
N LEU A 323 -0.26 11.19 5.29
CA LEU A 323 -0.92 10.38 6.30
C LEU A 323 -2.19 9.77 5.70
N ARG A 324 -2.28 8.44 5.76
CA ARG A 324 -3.37 7.65 5.17
C ARG A 324 -4.04 6.80 6.23
N PHE A 325 -5.37 6.83 6.24
CA PHE A 325 -6.19 6.06 7.15
C PHE A 325 -7.37 5.40 6.45
N VAL A 326 -7.71 4.19 6.89
CA VAL A 326 -8.98 3.51 6.62
C VAL A 326 -9.60 3.15 7.95
N LEU A 327 -10.69 3.83 8.32
CA LEU A 327 -11.25 3.77 9.68
C LEU A 327 -12.74 3.41 9.64
N ASP A 328 -13.19 2.49 10.49
CA ASP A 328 -14.61 2.20 10.70
C ASP A 328 -15.18 3.12 11.78
N CYS A 329 -15.87 4.18 11.34
CA CYS A 329 -16.30 5.28 12.19
C CYS A 329 -17.83 5.40 12.23
N SER A 330 -18.33 5.89 13.37
CA SER A 330 -19.71 6.33 13.48
C SER A 330 -19.94 7.65 12.74
N GLN A 331 -21.19 7.96 12.44
CA GLN A 331 -21.55 9.21 11.76
C GLN A 331 -21.09 10.45 12.54
N THR A 332 -21.15 10.40 13.88
CA THR A 332 -20.70 11.51 14.74
C THR A 332 -19.19 11.68 14.72
N GLN A 333 -18.43 10.57 14.72
CA GLN A 333 -16.98 10.59 14.57
C GLN A 333 -16.55 11.13 13.21
N ILE A 334 -17.20 10.69 12.13
CA ILE A 334 -16.95 11.17 10.77
C ILE A 334 -17.15 12.68 10.69
N GLN A 335 -18.27 13.19 11.22
CA GLN A 335 -18.53 14.63 11.23
C GLN A 335 -17.48 15.41 12.02
N ALA A 336 -17.09 14.92 13.21
CA ALA A 336 -16.07 15.57 14.02
C ALA A 336 -14.68 15.59 13.34
N ILE A 337 -14.32 14.50 12.63
CA ILE A 337 -13.09 14.45 11.82
C ILE A 337 -13.19 15.45 10.66
N GLU A 338 -14.31 15.51 9.95
CA GLU A 338 -14.54 16.47 8.86
C GLU A 338 -14.42 17.92 9.32
N ASP A 339 -15.02 18.26 10.46
CA ASP A 339 -14.98 19.60 11.05
C ASP A 339 -13.54 19.97 11.46
N LEU A 340 -12.82 19.04 12.08
CA LEU A 340 -11.41 19.20 12.42
C LEU A 340 -10.57 19.50 11.18
N LEU A 341 -10.67 18.67 10.14
CA LEU A 341 -9.87 18.80 8.92
C LEU A 341 -10.21 20.07 8.16
N THR A 342 -11.50 20.44 8.11
CA THR A 342 -11.96 21.70 7.51
C THR A 342 -11.32 22.90 8.21
N LYS A 343 -11.31 22.90 9.56
CA LYS A 343 -10.69 23.95 10.36
C LYS A 343 -9.17 24.06 10.11
N GLU A 344 -8.46 22.93 10.10
CA GLU A 344 -7.01 22.91 9.87
C GLU A 344 -6.68 23.32 8.42
N ARG A 345 -7.53 22.98 7.44
CA ARG A 345 -7.41 23.44 6.05
C ARG A 345 -7.65 24.94 5.91
N GLN A 346 -8.68 25.48 6.56
CA GLN A 346 -8.96 26.93 6.56
C GLN A 346 -7.81 27.74 7.18
N ALA A 347 -7.11 27.15 8.15
CA ALA A 347 -5.89 27.71 8.72
C ALA A 347 -4.64 27.57 7.81
N GLY A 348 -4.78 26.96 6.63
CA GLY A 348 -3.68 26.73 5.69
C GLY A 348 -2.65 25.68 6.16
N ALA A 349 -2.97 24.89 7.18
CA ALA A 349 -2.02 23.96 7.79
C ALA A 349 -1.94 22.61 7.05
N ILE A 350 -3.01 22.20 6.37
CA ILE A 350 -3.11 20.92 5.69
C ILE A 350 -3.80 21.03 4.32
N ALA A 351 -3.60 19.99 3.51
CA ALA A 351 -4.49 19.58 2.45
C ALA A 351 -4.99 18.16 2.76
N TYR A 352 -6.26 17.87 2.51
CA TYR A 352 -6.84 16.57 2.83
C TYR A 352 -7.86 16.10 1.78
N GLY A 353 -8.12 14.80 1.78
CA GLY A 353 -9.17 14.18 0.99
C GLY A 353 -9.88 13.08 1.77
N LEU A 354 -11.19 12.98 1.60
CA LEU A 354 -12.03 11.99 2.27
C LEU A 354 -12.88 11.21 1.27
N HIS A 355 -13.12 9.95 1.59
CA HIS A 355 -14.14 9.13 0.95
C HIS A 355 -14.82 8.23 1.99
N LYS A 356 -16.15 8.09 1.89
CA LYS A 356 -16.96 7.26 2.77
C LYS A 356 -17.49 6.08 1.96
N SER A 357 -17.40 4.88 2.52
CA SER A 357 -17.89 3.64 1.91
C SER A 357 -18.52 2.73 2.96
N ASP A 358 -19.39 1.83 2.52
CA ASP A 358 -20.03 0.85 3.44
C ASP A 358 -19.13 -0.35 3.73
N THR A 359 -18.01 -0.47 3.01
CA THR A 359 -17.06 -1.57 3.14
C THR A 359 -15.62 -1.08 3.10
N ALA A 360 -14.70 -1.88 3.65
CA ALA A 360 -13.28 -1.85 3.34
C ALA A 360 -12.90 -3.09 2.51
N LEU A 361 -11.82 -2.98 1.76
CA LEU A 361 -11.28 -4.03 0.91
C LEU A 361 -9.92 -4.46 1.47
N MET A 362 -9.67 -5.75 1.36
CA MET A 362 -8.42 -6.35 1.80
C MET A 362 -7.75 -7.03 0.61
N THR A 363 -6.49 -6.70 0.35
CA THR A 363 -5.64 -7.45 -0.58
C THR A 363 -4.49 -8.05 0.20
N CYS A 364 -4.29 -9.37 0.07
CA CYS A 364 -3.36 -10.12 0.91
C CYS A 364 -2.08 -10.43 0.15
N LEU A 365 -0.95 -10.30 0.85
CA LEU A 365 0.35 -10.77 0.41
C LEU A 365 0.89 -11.74 1.46
N VAL A 366 0.98 -13.01 1.09
CA VAL A 366 1.36 -14.10 2.00
C VAL A 366 2.72 -14.64 1.55
N PHE A 367 3.76 -14.44 2.37
CA PHE A 367 5.09 -14.98 2.10
C PHE A 367 5.24 -16.36 2.73
N ASN A 368 5.02 -16.43 4.04
CA ASN A 368 5.15 -17.66 4.80
C ASN A 368 4.09 -17.70 5.91
N LEU A 369 3.22 -18.71 5.89
CA LEU A 369 2.19 -18.88 6.92
C LEU A 369 2.76 -19.47 8.22
N GLU A 370 3.79 -20.30 8.16
CA GLU A 370 4.43 -20.91 9.33
C GLU A 370 5.11 -19.85 10.21
N GLN A 371 5.71 -18.84 9.57
CA GLN A 371 6.38 -17.71 10.23
C GLN A 371 5.46 -16.51 10.43
N SER A 372 4.16 -16.65 10.15
CA SER A 372 3.17 -15.55 10.20
C SER A 372 3.55 -14.33 9.35
N GLU A 373 4.38 -14.52 8.30
CA GLU A 373 4.84 -13.48 7.38
C GLU A 373 3.80 -13.25 6.28
N HIS A 374 2.80 -12.44 6.60
CA HIS A 374 1.76 -12.06 5.67
C HIS A 374 1.21 -10.68 6.02
N LEU A 375 1.04 -9.84 5.00
CA LEU A 375 0.54 -8.48 5.13
C LEU A 375 -0.79 -8.32 4.41
N HIS A 376 -1.66 -7.49 4.99
CA HIS A 376 -2.99 -7.23 4.45
C HIS A 376 -3.17 -5.74 4.19
N PHE A 377 -3.16 -5.35 2.92
CA PHE A 377 -3.38 -3.97 2.51
C PHE A 377 -4.86 -3.65 2.58
N ILE A 378 -5.20 -2.60 3.32
CA ILE A 378 -6.58 -2.15 3.52
C ILE A 378 -6.82 -0.85 2.75
N ASP A 379 -7.95 -0.80 2.05
CA ASP A 379 -8.46 0.40 1.37
C ASP A 379 -9.98 0.49 1.55
N GLY A 380 -10.57 1.67 1.33
CA GLY A 380 -12.02 1.82 1.31
C GLY A 380 -12.66 1.12 0.10
N GLY A 381 -13.88 0.61 0.30
CA GLY A 381 -14.76 0.19 -0.78
C GLY A 381 -15.13 1.36 -1.71
N ASP A 382 -15.76 1.04 -2.84
CA ASP A 382 -16.31 2.00 -3.80
C ASP A 382 -15.32 3.08 -4.29
N GLY A 383 -14.02 2.81 -4.14
CA GLY A 383 -12.93 3.64 -4.63
C GLY A 383 -11.95 4.17 -3.61
N GLY A 384 -12.24 4.06 -2.31
CA GLY A 384 -11.28 4.31 -1.23
C GLY A 384 -10.35 5.51 -1.43
N PHE A 385 -9.04 5.27 -1.34
CA PHE A 385 -8.01 6.29 -1.55
C PHE A 385 -8.06 6.93 -2.94
N THR A 386 -8.43 6.19 -3.99
CA THR A 386 -8.54 6.76 -5.34
C THR A 386 -9.58 7.89 -5.36
N LYS A 387 -10.73 7.71 -4.72
CA LYS A 387 -11.77 8.75 -4.61
C LYS A 387 -11.37 9.87 -3.66
N ALA A 388 -10.78 9.55 -2.50
CA ALA A 388 -10.26 10.56 -1.58
C ALA A 388 -9.20 11.46 -2.24
N SER A 389 -8.38 10.89 -3.15
CA SER A 389 -7.33 11.62 -3.85
C SER A 389 -7.84 12.76 -4.73
N VAL A 390 -9.10 12.73 -5.17
CA VAL A 390 -9.71 13.79 -6.00
C VAL A 390 -9.79 15.10 -5.23
N GLN A 391 -10.40 15.07 -4.04
CA GLN A 391 -10.47 16.24 -3.15
C GLN A 391 -9.07 16.68 -2.71
N PHE A 392 -8.22 15.71 -2.36
CA PHE A 392 -6.84 15.97 -1.91
C PHE A 392 -6.04 16.75 -2.97
N LYS A 393 -6.02 16.28 -4.22
CA LYS A 393 -5.31 16.92 -5.34
C LYS A 393 -5.89 18.29 -5.69
N GLN A 394 -7.20 18.47 -5.59
CA GLN A 394 -7.83 19.79 -5.78
C GLN A 394 -7.33 20.80 -4.74
N GLN A 395 -7.22 20.39 -3.48
CA GLN A 395 -6.72 21.26 -2.41
C GLN A 395 -5.24 21.60 -2.57
N LEU A 396 -4.42 20.65 -3.01
CA LEU A 396 -2.99 20.88 -3.28
C LEU A 396 -2.73 21.82 -4.46
N LYS A 397 -3.63 21.90 -5.44
CA LYS A 397 -3.52 22.85 -6.57
C LYS A 397 -4.01 24.26 -6.22
N ALA A 398 -4.85 24.38 -5.20
CA ALA A 398 -5.51 25.63 -4.82
C ALA A 398 -4.79 26.39 -3.68
N GLY A 399 -3.85 25.76 -3.00
CA GLY A 399 -2.91 26.39 -2.07
C GLY A 399 -1.55 26.50 -2.72
#